data_AF-A0A359E1L3-F1
#
_entry.id   AF-A0A359E1L3-F1
#
_cell.length_a   1.000
_cell.length_b   1.000
_cell.length_c   1.000
_cell.angle_alpha   90.00
_cell.angle_beta   90.00
_cell.angle_gamma   90.00
#
_symmetry.space_group_name_H-M   'P 1'
#
loop_
_entity.id
_entity.type
_entity.pdbx_description
1 polymer ?
#
loop_
_entity_poly.entity_id
_entity_poly.type
_entity_poly.pdbx_seq_one_letter_code
_entity_poly.pdbx_strand_id
1 'polypeptide(L)'
;AFIAVGVLLGNLPAGFELPSEKLQLINLGFDMSFKEFIAQPYTLITAIVGGAVFSLASHGTDQLLVQRVLATRDLKSGQKAMIWSGVLAALQFALFMGIGLLLFMFYEGMSATDMGLATTDEVFAKFIVEQLPVGISGLIVAALFAAAMSSLSSSLNSLASSTTFDLYKPYFGKDNNEAEDLSISRKITMGWGVILTASAIFFAVLQLQGGERPAIVELGLGIASYTYGGLLGAFLLGMFFPKPDKTDAMIGFFFGLISLLFMVQGPIQNILPGDGLAIAWPLYTLVGSTIVVIVGSLSARIRGSKNG
;
A
#
# COMPACT_ATOMS: atom_id res chain seq x y z
N ALA A 1 14.69 -16.05 -4.49
CA ALA A 1 14.19 -15.74 -5.84
C ALA A 1 14.99 -16.47 -6.92
N PHE A 2 16.25 -16.11 -7.19
CA PHE A 2 17.02 -16.73 -8.30
C PHE A 2 17.19 -18.25 -8.19
N ILE A 3 17.41 -18.79 -6.99
CA ILE A 3 17.48 -20.25 -6.79
C ILE A 3 16.14 -20.92 -7.15
N ALA A 4 15.02 -20.33 -6.73
CA ALA A 4 13.68 -20.83 -7.07
C ALA A 4 13.44 -20.79 -8.59
N VAL A 5 13.85 -19.71 -9.27
CA VAL A 5 13.78 -19.62 -10.73
C VAL A 5 14.59 -20.73 -11.40
N GLY A 6 15.81 -20.99 -10.93
CA GLY A 6 16.64 -22.07 -11.46
C GLY A 6 16.00 -23.45 -11.31
N VAL A 7 15.42 -23.73 -10.14
CA VAL A 7 14.71 -25.00 -9.89
C VAL A 7 13.43 -25.10 -10.72
N LEU A 8 12.66 -24.02 -10.86
CA LEU A 8 11.44 -23.99 -11.67
C LEU A 8 11.77 -24.30 -13.13
N LEU A 9 12.73 -23.58 -13.73
CA LEU A 9 13.13 -23.78 -15.13
C LEU A 9 13.63 -25.20 -15.42
N GLY A 10 14.28 -25.85 -14.43
CA GLY A 10 14.76 -27.22 -14.58
C GLY A 10 13.68 -28.30 -14.48
N ASN A 11 12.50 -27.98 -13.91
CA ASN A 11 11.44 -28.94 -13.61
C ASN A 11 10.09 -28.57 -14.25
N LEU A 12 10.08 -27.77 -15.31
CA LEU A 12 8.84 -27.45 -16.01
C LEU A 12 8.27 -28.71 -16.70
N PRO A 13 6.95 -28.94 -16.62
CA PRO A 13 6.31 -30.04 -17.33
C PRO A 13 6.45 -29.86 -18.84
N ALA A 14 6.82 -30.93 -19.54
CA ALA A 14 6.94 -30.90 -20.99
C ALA A 14 5.56 -30.80 -21.64
N GLY A 15 5.36 -29.79 -22.49
CA GLY A 15 4.13 -29.64 -23.30
C GLY A 15 3.01 -28.79 -22.68
N PHE A 16 3.22 -28.16 -21.52
CA PHE A 16 2.25 -27.18 -21.02
C PHE A 16 2.35 -25.87 -21.83
N GLU A 17 1.32 -25.58 -22.61
CA GLU A 17 1.21 -24.35 -23.38
C GLU A 17 0.67 -23.21 -22.50
N LEU A 18 1.40 -22.10 -22.46
CA LEU A 18 0.99 -20.94 -21.70
C LEU A 18 -0.18 -20.25 -22.42
N PRO A 19 -1.34 -20.03 -21.76
CA PRO A 19 -2.44 -19.29 -22.36
C PRO A 19 -1.98 -17.88 -22.78
N SER A 20 -2.31 -17.45 -23.99
CA SER A 20 -1.87 -16.17 -24.56
C SER A 20 -2.29 -14.97 -23.70
N GLU A 21 -3.42 -15.07 -23.01
CA GLU A 21 -3.92 -14.05 -22.08
C GLU A 21 -2.97 -13.79 -20.90
N LYS A 22 -2.23 -14.81 -20.45
CA LYS A 22 -1.25 -14.67 -19.36
C LYS A 22 0.00 -13.88 -19.77
N LEU A 23 0.23 -13.72 -21.07
CA LEU A 23 1.34 -12.92 -21.62
C LEU A 23 0.92 -11.48 -21.96
N GLN A 24 -0.34 -11.12 -21.76
CA GLN A 24 -0.81 -9.78 -22.04
C GLN A 24 -0.25 -8.79 -21.00
N LEU A 25 0.79 -8.04 -21.40
CA LEU A 25 1.42 -7.03 -20.56
C LEU A 25 0.69 -5.69 -20.57
N ILE A 26 -0.01 -5.37 -21.67
CA ILE A 26 -0.67 -4.08 -21.86
C ILE A 26 -2.16 -4.32 -22.09
N ASN A 27 -2.95 -3.74 -21.19
CA ASN A 27 -4.40 -3.59 -21.37
C ASN A 27 -4.73 -2.10 -21.51
N LEU A 28 -5.22 -1.69 -22.68
CA LEU A 28 -5.63 -0.30 -22.93
C LEU A 28 -7.06 -0.01 -22.45
N GLY A 29 -7.92 -1.02 -22.37
CA GLY A 29 -9.31 -0.90 -21.92
C GLY A 29 -10.22 -0.02 -22.79
N PHE A 30 -9.88 0.21 -24.07
CA PHE A 30 -10.68 1.05 -24.98
C PHE A 30 -11.98 0.40 -25.44
N ASP A 31 -12.12 -0.90 -25.21
CA ASP A 31 -13.31 -1.71 -25.43
C ASP A 31 -14.31 -1.64 -24.27
N MET A 32 -13.92 -1.04 -23.14
CA MET A 32 -14.72 -0.99 -21.91
C MET A 32 -15.63 0.25 -21.87
N SER A 33 -16.76 0.16 -21.17
CA SER A 33 -17.53 1.34 -20.81
C SER A 33 -16.75 2.23 -19.81
N PHE A 34 -17.10 3.51 -19.71
CA PHE A 34 -16.43 4.42 -18.76
C PHE A 34 -16.48 3.91 -17.31
N LYS A 35 -17.61 3.33 -16.90
CA LYS A 35 -17.79 2.78 -15.53
C LYS A 35 -16.87 1.59 -15.28
N GLU A 36 -16.70 0.72 -16.26
CA GLU A 36 -15.80 -0.43 -16.15
C GLU A 36 -14.33 0.01 -16.19
N PHE A 37 -14.02 0.97 -17.06
CA PHE A 37 -12.66 1.51 -17.21
C PHE A 37 -12.11 2.08 -15.90
N ILE A 38 -12.90 2.89 -15.18
CA ILE A 38 -12.49 3.49 -13.90
C ILE A 38 -12.48 2.47 -12.76
N ALA A 39 -13.18 1.34 -12.90
CA ALA A 39 -13.21 0.26 -11.92
C ALA A 39 -12.04 -0.73 -12.10
N GLN A 40 -11.40 -0.75 -13.27
CA GLN A 40 -10.29 -1.66 -13.57
C GLN A 40 -8.92 -1.06 -13.16
N PRO A 41 -8.21 -1.63 -12.16
CA PRO A 41 -6.94 -1.10 -11.66
C PRO A 41 -5.76 -1.26 -12.62
N TYR A 42 -5.84 -2.22 -13.54
CA TYR A 42 -4.71 -2.66 -14.36
C TYR A 42 -4.76 -2.21 -15.83
N THR A 43 -5.70 -1.33 -16.20
CA THR A 43 -5.57 -0.64 -17.49
C THR A 43 -4.35 0.28 -17.44
N LEU A 44 -3.63 0.41 -18.56
CA LEU A 44 -2.37 1.14 -18.63
C LEU A 44 -2.50 2.57 -18.09
N ILE A 45 -3.58 3.25 -18.46
CA ILE A 45 -3.83 4.64 -18.03
C ILE A 45 -4.15 4.70 -16.53
N THR A 46 -5.02 3.83 -16.02
CA THR A 46 -5.36 3.79 -14.59
C THR A 46 -4.13 3.45 -13.74
N ALA A 47 -3.33 2.48 -14.17
CA ALA A 47 -2.11 2.07 -13.48
C ALA A 47 -1.05 3.17 -13.49
N ILE A 48 -0.81 3.85 -14.62
CA ILE A 48 0.19 4.93 -14.70
C ILE A 48 -0.27 6.16 -13.89
N VAL A 49 -1.50 6.62 -14.10
CA VAL A 49 -1.99 7.85 -13.44
C VAL A 49 -2.20 7.61 -11.95
N GLY A 50 -2.93 6.55 -11.59
CA GLY A 50 -3.17 6.19 -10.20
C GLY A 50 -1.86 5.84 -9.48
N GLY A 51 -1.01 5.04 -10.13
CA GLY A 51 0.32 4.68 -9.60
C GLY A 51 1.22 5.90 -9.40
N ALA A 52 1.28 6.84 -10.34
CA ALA A 52 2.09 8.06 -10.18
C ALA A 52 1.63 8.91 -8.99
N VAL A 53 0.32 9.08 -8.82
CA VAL A 53 -0.25 9.87 -7.71
C VAL A 53 -0.10 9.14 -6.38
N PHE A 54 -0.27 7.81 -6.36
CA PHE A 54 0.03 6.96 -5.21
C PHE A 54 1.50 7.03 -4.81
N SER A 55 2.42 6.97 -5.79
CA SER A 55 3.86 7.14 -5.56
C SER A 55 4.17 8.52 -5.01
N LEU A 56 3.56 9.58 -5.54
CA LEU A 56 3.73 10.94 -5.01
C LEU A 56 3.28 11.03 -3.55
N ALA A 57 2.14 10.43 -3.19
CA ALA A 57 1.65 10.43 -1.83
C ALA A 57 2.56 9.63 -0.89
N SER A 58 2.85 8.37 -1.22
CA SER A 58 3.70 7.49 -0.42
C SER A 58 5.10 8.07 -0.24
N HIS A 59 5.71 8.63 -1.28
CA HIS A 59 7.10 9.11 -1.22
C HIS A 59 7.23 10.55 -0.73
N GLY A 60 6.18 11.37 -0.90
CA GLY A 60 6.19 12.79 -0.53
C GLY A 60 5.56 13.10 0.82
N THR A 61 4.68 12.24 1.34
CA THR A 61 3.92 12.52 2.57
C THR A 61 4.05 11.45 3.65
N ASP A 62 4.56 10.26 3.33
CA ASP A 62 4.75 9.20 4.33
C ASP A 62 5.98 9.47 5.17
N GLN A 63 5.79 9.50 6.50
CA GLN A 63 6.84 9.73 7.46
C GLN A 63 7.99 8.73 7.33
N LEU A 64 7.72 7.48 6.98
CA LEU A 64 8.75 6.46 6.82
C LEU A 64 9.72 6.78 5.69
N LEU A 65 9.23 7.30 4.55
CA LEU A 65 10.09 7.67 3.43
C LEU A 65 10.74 9.04 3.63
N VAL A 66 10.02 10.00 4.22
CA VAL A 66 10.57 11.31 4.57
C VAL A 66 11.77 11.15 5.52
N GLN A 67 11.65 10.33 6.56
CA GLN A 67 12.74 10.06 7.50
C GLN A 67 13.99 9.50 6.80
N ARG A 68 13.81 8.58 5.84
CA ARG A 68 14.93 7.99 5.08
C ARG A 68 15.62 9.02 4.19
N VAL A 69 14.87 9.88 3.53
CA VAL A 69 15.43 10.93 2.66
C VAL A 69 16.18 11.98 3.50
N LEU A 70 15.64 12.37 4.66
CA LEU A 70 16.29 13.33 5.56
C LEU A 70 17.58 12.80 6.21
N ALA A 71 17.74 11.47 6.30
CA ALA A 71 18.98 10.85 6.74
C ALA A 71 20.08 10.81 5.66
N THR A 72 19.79 11.23 4.43
CA THR A 72 20.79 11.32 3.38
C THR A 72 21.68 12.56 3.55
N ARG A 73 22.90 12.48 3.02
CA ARG A 73 23.92 13.53 3.21
C ARG A 73 23.51 14.88 2.61
N ASP A 74 22.81 14.87 1.48
CA ASP A 74 22.46 16.05 0.70
C ASP A 74 21.27 15.76 -0.22
N LEU A 75 20.60 16.83 -0.68
CA LEU A 75 19.41 16.73 -1.54
C LEU A 75 19.62 15.84 -2.78
N LYS A 76 20.78 15.95 -3.43
CA LYS A 76 21.09 15.17 -4.63
C LYS A 76 21.19 13.68 -4.32
N SER A 77 21.74 13.33 -3.16
CA SER A 77 21.79 11.96 -2.65
C SER A 77 20.38 11.44 -2.33
N GLY A 78 19.53 12.25 -1.70
CA GLY A 78 18.12 11.94 -1.46
C GLY A 78 17.34 11.67 -2.74
N GLN A 79 17.44 12.57 -3.73
CA GLN A 79 16.78 12.39 -5.04
C GLN A 79 17.24 11.12 -5.76
N LYS A 80 18.54 10.84 -5.75
CA LYS A 80 19.08 9.60 -6.32
C LYS A 80 18.54 8.37 -5.59
N ALA A 81 18.51 8.39 -4.25
CA ALA A 81 17.99 7.29 -3.46
C ALA A 81 16.53 6.96 -3.83
N MET A 82 15.70 8.00 -4.03
CA MET A 82 14.30 7.85 -4.42
C MET A 82 14.12 7.32 -5.85
N ILE A 83 14.94 7.77 -6.80
CA ILE A 83 14.91 7.24 -8.17
C ILE A 83 15.34 5.76 -8.19
N TRP A 84 16.45 5.44 -7.52
CA TRP A 84 16.95 4.07 -7.46
C TRP A 84 16.03 3.13 -6.71
N SER A 85 15.33 3.58 -5.66
CA SER A 85 14.32 2.76 -5.00
C SER A 85 13.18 2.40 -5.94
N GLY A 86 12.72 3.34 -6.77
CA GLY A 86 11.70 3.08 -7.79
C GLY A 86 12.17 2.06 -8.85
N VAL A 87 13.40 2.21 -9.35
CA VAL A 87 13.99 1.26 -10.32
C VAL A 87 14.11 -0.15 -9.72
N LEU A 88 14.62 -0.26 -8.49
CA LEU A 88 14.75 -1.55 -7.80
C LEU A 88 13.39 -2.18 -7.52
N ALA A 89 12.39 -1.39 -7.12
CA ALA A 89 11.03 -1.88 -6.94
C ALA A 89 10.44 -2.42 -8.24
N ALA A 90 10.60 -1.71 -9.36
CA ALA A 90 10.12 -2.17 -10.67
C ALA A 90 10.77 -3.50 -11.09
N LEU A 91 12.09 -3.62 -10.92
CA LEU A 91 12.82 -4.87 -11.17
C LEU A 91 12.35 -6.01 -10.26
N GLN A 92 12.10 -5.71 -8.98
CA GLN A 92 11.59 -6.67 -8.02
C GLN A 92 10.18 -7.16 -8.41
N PHE A 93 9.27 -6.26 -8.76
CA PHE A 93 7.92 -6.65 -9.23
C PHE A 93 7.99 -7.49 -10.50
N ALA A 94 8.83 -7.13 -11.47
CA ALA A 94 9.03 -7.93 -12.68
C ALA A 94 9.55 -9.34 -12.37
N LEU A 95 10.52 -9.45 -11.44
CA LEU A 95 11.05 -10.73 -10.99
C LEU A 95 9.98 -11.61 -10.33
N PHE A 96 9.18 -11.07 -9.41
CA PHE A 96 8.13 -11.83 -8.73
C PHE A 96 6.96 -12.18 -9.65
N MET A 97 6.62 -11.31 -10.61
CA MET A 97 5.63 -11.62 -11.64
C MET A 97 6.11 -12.76 -12.54
N GLY A 98 7.38 -12.76 -12.94
CA GLY A 98 8.00 -13.86 -13.69
C GLY A 98 8.00 -15.17 -12.89
N ILE A 99 8.29 -15.13 -11.59
CA ILE A 99 8.17 -16.30 -10.71
C ILE A 99 6.72 -16.80 -10.66
N GLY A 100 5.73 -15.90 -10.56
CA GLY A 100 4.32 -16.26 -10.61
C GLY A 100 3.93 -16.99 -11.90
N LEU A 101 4.45 -16.54 -13.06
CA LEU A 101 4.25 -17.20 -14.33
C LEU A 101 4.88 -18.61 -14.37
N LEU A 102 6.12 -18.74 -13.87
CA LEU A 102 6.81 -20.02 -13.80
C LEU A 102 6.09 -21.00 -12.86
N LEU A 103 5.57 -20.52 -11.73
CA LEU A 103 4.76 -21.33 -10.82
C LEU A 103 3.45 -21.78 -11.48
N PHE A 104 2.80 -20.89 -12.24
CA PHE A 104 1.61 -21.24 -13.01
C PHE A 104 1.88 -22.37 -14.02
N MET A 105 3.02 -22.32 -14.73
CA MET A 105 3.44 -23.40 -15.62
C MET A 105 3.81 -24.68 -14.86
N PHE A 106 4.55 -24.55 -13.76
CA PHE A 106 5.01 -25.68 -12.96
C PHE A 106 3.85 -26.49 -12.37
N TYR A 107 2.77 -25.81 -11.94
CA TYR A 107 1.55 -26.44 -11.45
C TYR A 107 0.49 -26.65 -12.54
N GLU A 108 0.85 -26.55 -13.82
CA GLU A 108 -0.03 -26.80 -14.97
C GLU A 108 -1.36 -26.02 -14.92
N GLY A 109 -1.32 -24.79 -14.40
CA GLY A 109 -2.49 -23.92 -14.27
C GLY A 109 -3.50 -24.33 -13.19
N MET A 110 -3.15 -25.27 -12.31
CA MET A 110 -3.97 -25.70 -11.18
C MET A 110 -4.34 -24.50 -10.29
N SER A 111 -5.60 -24.43 -9.86
CA SER A 111 -6.05 -23.35 -8.98
C SER A 111 -5.50 -23.52 -7.56
N ALA A 112 -5.45 -22.42 -6.78
CA ALA A 112 -5.05 -22.48 -5.38
C ALA A 112 -5.90 -23.47 -4.57
N THR A 113 -7.21 -23.51 -4.83
CA THR A 113 -8.14 -24.43 -4.17
C THR A 113 -7.88 -25.89 -4.51
N ASP A 114 -7.56 -26.21 -5.76
CA ASP A 114 -7.21 -27.58 -6.18
C ASP A 114 -5.91 -28.05 -5.53
N MET A 115 -5.00 -27.11 -5.24
CA MET A 115 -3.77 -27.36 -4.48
C MET A 115 -3.99 -27.47 -2.97
N GLY A 116 -5.23 -27.31 -2.48
CA GLY A 116 -5.56 -27.28 -1.04
C GLY A 116 -5.10 -26.01 -0.33
N LEU A 117 -4.80 -24.94 -1.08
CA LEU A 117 -4.37 -23.64 -0.56
C LEU A 117 -5.55 -22.71 -0.37
N ALA A 118 -5.43 -21.82 0.60
CA ALA A 118 -6.52 -20.91 0.92
C ALA A 118 -6.46 -19.61 0.08
N THR A 119 -5.27 -19.24 -0.39
CA THR A 119 -5.03 -18.04 -1.22
C THR A 119 -4.02 -18.35 -2.33
N THR A 120 -4.04 -17.54 -3.39
CA THR A 120 -3.01 -17.59 -4.46
C THR A 120 -1.64 -17.12 -3.96
N ASP A 121 -1.59 -16.32 -2.89
CA ASP A 121 -0.36 -15.85 -2.26
C ASP A 121 0.45 -17.00 -1.61
N GLU A 122 -0.20 -18.11 -1.25
CA GLU A 122 0.45 -19.28 -0.64
C GLU A 122 1.21 -20.17 -1.64
N VAL A 123 0.96 -20.03 -2.95
CA VAL A 123 1.53 -20.91 -3.98
C VAL A 123 3.05 -20.90 -3.96
N PHE A 124 3.66 -19.73 -3.79
CA PHE A 124 5.12 -19.64 -3.74
C PHE A 124 5.68 -20.22 -2.44
N ALA A 125 4.98 -20.07 -1.32
CA ALA A 125 5.37 -20.68 -0.05
C ALA A 125 5.32 -22.22 -0.12
N LYS A 126 4.26 -22.77 -0.72
CA LYS A 126 4.13 -24.21 -1.00
C LYS A 126 5.31 -24.73 -1.79
N PHE A 127 5.67 -24.04 -2.89
CA PHE A 127 6.83 -24.41 -3.70
C PHE A 127 8.14 -24.37 -2.91
N ILE A 128 8.39 -23.33 -2.10
CA ILE A 128 9.60 -23.21 -1.28
C ILE A 128 9.73 -24.36 -0.29
N VAL A 129 8.63 -24.78 0.34
CA VAL A 129 8.64 -25.82 1.38
C VAL A 129 8.71 -27.22 0.77
N GLU A 130 7.97 -27.48 -0.30
CA GLU A 130 7.82 -28.83 -0.86
C GLU A 130 8.86 -29.18 -1.93
N GLN A 131 9.35 -28.20 -2.69
CA GLN A 131 10.15 -28.47 -3.91
C GLN A 131 11.63 -28.07 -3.77
N LEU A 132 11.98 -27.19 -2.83
CA LEU A 132 13.37 -26.78 -2.64
C LEU A 132 14.12 -27.71 -1.68
N PRO A 133 15.42 -27.96 -1.90
CA PRO A 133 16.22 -28.76 -0.99
C PRO A 133 16.20 -28.22 0.45
N VAL A 134 16.28 -29.14 1.40
CA VAL A 134 16.48 -28.82 2.83
C VAL A 134 17.75 -27.97 2.98
N GLY A 135 17.72 -26.99 3.88
CA GLY A 135 18.76 -25.98 4.02
C GLY A 135 18.51 -24.75 3.14
N ILE A 136 18.31 -24.92 1.83
CA ILE A 136 17.95 -23.80 0.92
C ILE A 136 16.56 -23.26 1.27
N SER A 137 15.59 -24.16 1.45
CA SER A 137 14.24 -23.78 1.90
C SER A 137 14.29 -22.99 3.21
N GLY A 138 15.04 -23.50 4.20
CA GLY A 138 15.23 -22.82 5.49
C GLY A 138 15.90 -21.45 5.36
N LEU A 139 16.91 -21.30 4.49
CA LEU A 139 17.56 -20.03 4.23
C LEU A 139 16.61 -19.01 3.60
N ILE A 140 15.76 -19.43 2.65
CA ILE A 140 14.78 -18.56 2.00
C ILE A 140 13.71 -18.11 3.00
N VAL A 141 13.19 -19.04 3.82
CA VAL A 141 12.23 -18.71 4.88
C VAL A 141 12.84 -17.73 5.88
N ALA A 142 14.08 -17.96 6.31
CA ALA A 142 14.80 -17.03 7.19
C ALA A 142 14.97 -15.64 6.55
N ALA A 143 15.34 -15.57 5.26
CA ALA A 143 15.47 -14.31 4.53
C ALA A 143 14.12 -13.58 4.38
N LEU A 144 13.02 -14.30 4.18
CA LEU A 144 11.67 -13.75 4.12
C LEU A 144 11.27 -13.13 5.48
N PHE A 145 11.53 -13.84 6.58
CA PHE A 145 11.32 -13.30 7.92
C PHE A 145 12.20 -12.08 8.20
N ALA A 146 13.47 -12.11 7.81
CA ALA A 146 14.37 -10.96 7.95
C ALA A 146 13.87 -9.72 7.18
N ALA A 147 13.40 -9.91 5.94
CA ALA A 147 12.81 -8.84 5.14
C ALA A 147 11.54 -8.27 5.78
N ALA A 148 10.64 -9.14 6.26
CA ALA A 148 9.42 -8.72 6.95
C ALA A 148 9.73 -7.95 8.24
N MET A 149 10.70 -8.42 9.05
CA MET A 149 11.14 -7.74 10.27
C MET A 149 11.76 -6.37 9.99
N SER A 150 12.53 -6.22 8.91
CA SER A 150 13.11 -4.93 8.51
C SER A 150 12.03 -3.88 8.20
N SER A 151 10.98 -4.27 7.46
CA SER A 151 9.85 -3.40 7.15
C SER A 151 9.03 -3.09 8.41
N LEU A 152 8.73 -4.10 9.24
CA LEU A 152 7.97 -3.92 10.48
C LEU A 152 8.69 -3.00 11.47
N SER A 153 10.00 -3.16 11.63
CA SER A 153 10.82 -2.29 12.48
C SER A 153 10.79 -0.85 12.01
N SER A 154 10.86 -0.61 10.69
CA SER A 154 10.76 0.73 10.12
C SER A 154 9.38 1.35 10.41
N SER A 155 8.29 0.61 10.18
CA SER A 155 6.92 1.09 10.44
C SER A 155 6.69 1.39 11.92
N LEU A 156 7.15 0.53 12.82
CA LEU A 156 7.08 0.75 14.27
C LEU A 156 7.86 1.99 14.71
N ASN A 157 9.04 2.22 14.12
CA ASN A 157 9.84 3.41 14.40
C ASN A 157 9.13 4.68 13.92
N SER A 158 8.58 4.69 12.71
CA SER A 158 7.90 5.87 12.17
C SER A 158 6.61 6.18 12.94
N LEU A 159 5.81 5.16 13.29
CA LEU A 159 4.62 5.31 14.14
C LEU A 159 4.97 5.82 15.54
N ALA A 160 6.02 5.28 16.16
CA ALA A 160 6.46 5.74 17.47
C ALA A 160 6.99 7.17 17.42
N SER A 161 7.77 7.52 16.40
CA SER A 161 8.30 8.86 16.22
C SER A 161 7.18 9.89 16.01
N SER A 162 6.23 9.64 15.10
CA SER A 162 5.14 10.58 14.86
C SER A 162 4.23 10.71 16.07
N THR A 163 3.89 9.60 16.73
CA THR A 163 3.08 9.65 17.96
C THR A 163 3.81 10.41 19.07
N THR A 164 5.12 10.22 19.23
CA THR A 164 5.90 10.90 20.28
C THR A 164 6.04 12.38 20.00
N PHE A 165 6.52 12.76 18.81
CA PHE A 165 6.89 14.15 18.52
C PHE A 165 5.73 15.00 17.99
N ASP A 166 4.74 14.40 17.33
CA ASP A 166 3.64 15.15 16.72
C ASP A 166 2.39 15.17 17.63
N LEU A 167 2.18 14.14 18.47
CA LEU A 167 1.01 14.04 19.34
C LEU A 167 1.33 14.13 20.83
N TYR A 168 2.31 13.40 21.34
CA TYR A 168 2.58 13.39 22.78
C TYR A 168 3.30 14.67 23.24
N LYS A 169 4.43 15.00 22.60
CA LYS A 169 5.31 16.10 23.03
C LYS A 169 4.61 17.47 22.98
N PRO A 170 3.83 17.84 21.95
CA PRO A 170 3.18 19.14 21.89
C PRO A 170 2.08 19.35 22.96
N TYR A 171 1.45 18.26 23.41
CA TYR A 171 0.29 18.32 24.31
C TYR A 171 0.64 17.98 25.77
N PHE A 172 1.56 17.04 25.99
CA PHE A 172 1.86 16.47 27.31
C PHE A 172 3.34 16.49 27.69
N GLY A 173 4.26 16.59 26.72
CA GLY A 173 5.71 16.41 26.93
C GLY A 173 6.57 17.65 26.68
N LYS A 174 6.02 18.86 26.80
CA LYS A 174 6.74 20.10 26.45
C LYS A 174 8.05 20.29 27.22
N ASP A 175 8.06 19.88 28.49
CA ASP A 175 9.18 20.07 29.41
C ASP A 175 10.05 18.80 29.54
N ASN A 176 9.80 17.78 28.72
CA ASN A 176 10.57 16.54 28.76
C ASN A 176 12.03 16.76 28.37
N ASN A 177 12.93 16.08 29.06
CA ASN A 177 14.31 15.93 28.61
C ASN A 177 14.45 14.81 27.56
N GLU A 178 15.62 14.71 26.93
CA GLU A 178 15.88 13.72 25.87
C GLU A 178 15.73 12.26 26.36
N ALA A 179 16.10 11.98 27.62
CA ALA A 179 16.00 10.64 28.18
C ALA A 179 14.54 10.22 28.42
N GLU A 180 13.71 11.18 28.85
CA GLU A 180 12.27 10.99 29.00
C GLU A 180 11.58 10.77 27.65
N ASP A 181 11.91 11.59 26.64
CA ASP A 181 11.39 11.43 25.28
C ASP A 181 11.75 10.05 24.70
N LEU A 182 12.99 9.60 24.91
CA LEU A 182 13.42 8.26 24.48
C LEU A 182 12.65 7.15 25.21
N SER A 183 12.45 7.29 26.52
CA SER A 183 11.69 6.32 27.33
C SER A 183 10.23 6.24 26.88
N ILE A 184 9.60 7.38 26.61
CA ILE A 184 8.23 7.48 26.12
C ILE A 184 8.11 6.91 24.72
N SER A 185 9.04 7.24 23.82
CA SER A 185 9.08 6.67 22.48
C SER A 185 9.15 5.15 22.51
N ARG A 186 9.98 4.54 23.39
CA ARG A 186 10.06 3.08 23.54
C ARG A 186 8.76 2.44 24.04
N LYS A 187 8.07 3.09 24.99
CA LYS A 187 6.75 2.63 25.48
C LYS A 187 5.69 2.71 24.39
N ILE A 188 5.70 3.79 23.60
CA ILE A 188 4.81 3.96 22.45
C ILE A 188 5.11 2.91 21.38
N THR A 189 6.38 2.60 21.09
CA THR A 189 6.76 1.51 20.17
C THR A 189 6.16 0.18 20.63
N MET A 190 6.23 -0.12 21.93
CA MET A 190 5.63 -1.34 22.49
C MET A 190 4.10 -1.35 22.32
N GLY A 191 3.44 -0.22 22.58
CA GLY A 191 1.99 -0.05 22.36
C GLY A 191 1.58 -0.31 20.91
N TRP A 192 2.29 0.29 19.94
CA TRP A 192 2.06 0.03 18.52
C TRP A 192 2.35 -1.43 18.14
N GLY A 193 3.37 -2.06 18.73
CA GLY A 193 3.65 -3.48 18.54
C GLY A 193 2.46 -4.38 18.93
N VAL A 194 1.84 -4.09 20.07
CA VAL A 194 0.62 -4.80 20.52
C VAL A 194 -0.54 -4.55 19.57
N ILE A 195 -0.79 -3.30 19.18
CA ILE A 195 -1.89 -2.93 18.27
C ILE A 195 -1.72 -3.64 16.93
N LEU A 196 -0.55 -3.55 16.30
CA LEU A 196 -0.28 -4.18 15.00
C LEU A 196 -0.40 -5.70 15.07
N THR A 197 0.06 -6.32 16.16
CA THR A 197 -0.09 -7.78 16.36
C THR A 197 -1.56 -8.18 16.50
N ALA A 198 -2.32 -7.44 17.30
CA ALA A 198 -3.76 -7.67 17.46
C ALA A 198 -4.52 -7.49 16.14
N SER A 199 -4.21 -6.43 15.39
CA SER A 199 -4.77 -6.19 14.05
C SER A 199 -4.41 -7.30 13.06
N ALA A 200 -3.17 -7.82 13.10
CA ALA A 200 -2.75 -8.93 12.24
C ALA A 200 -3.50 -10.23 12.58
N ILE A 201 -3.66 -10.55 13.87
CA ILE A 201 -4.45 -11.72 14.31
C ILE A 201 -5.91 -11.56 13.89
N PHE A 202 -6.49 -10.38 14.10
CA PHE A 202 -7.87 -10.08 13.71
C PHE A 202 -8.06 -10.24 12.19
N PHE A 203 -7.14 -9.70 11.39
CA PHE A 203 -7.16 -9.86 9.93
C PHE A 203 -7.04 -11.32 9.51
N ALA A 204 -6.16 -12.10 10.14
CA ALA A 204 -6.02 -13.53 9.88
C ALA A 204 -7.33 -14.30 10.18
N VAL A 205 -7.98 -14.00 11.29
CA VAL A 205 -9.28 -14.60 11.65
C VAL A 205 -10.37 -14.24 10.64
N LEU A 206 -10.44 -12.98 10.20
CA LEU A 206 -11.40 -12.56 9.18
C LEU A 206 -11.17 -13.26 7.84
N GLN A 207 -9.91 -13.42 7.41
CA GLN A 207 -9.60 -14.18 6.20
C GLN A 207 -10.05 -15.63 6.31
N LEU A 208 -9.87 -16.28 7.46
CA LEU A 208 -10.32 -17.67 7.65
C LEU A 208 -11.83 -17.86 7.46
N GLN A 209 -12.63 -16.82 7.68
CA GLN A 209 -14.09 -16.85 7.59
C GLN A 209 -14.64 -16.36 6.24
N GLY A 210 -13.82 -15.69 5.41
CA GLY A 210 -14.23 -15.14 4.12
C GLY A 210 -14.21 -16.19 2.99
N GLY A 211 -15.23 -16.14 2.12
CA GLY A 211 -15.34 -17.00 0.92
C GLY A 211 -14.49 -16.54 -0.26
N GLU A 212 -14.23 -15.24 -0.40
CA GLU A 212 -13.30 -14.68 -1.40
C GLU A 212 -12.15 -13.95 -0.70
N ARG A 213 -10.92 -14.26 -1.12
CA ARG A 213 -9.69 -13.70 -0.55
C ARG A 213 -8.89 -13.04 -1.67
N PRO A 214 -9.08 -11.73 -1.92
CA PRO A 214 -8.27 -11.03 -2.90
C PRO A 214 -6.81 -11.03 -2.50
N ALA A 215 -5.92 -10.85 -3.47
CA ALA A 215 -4.48 -10.87 -3.25
C ALA A 215 -4.07 -9.85 -2.19
N ILE A 216 -3.20 -10.26 -1.26
CA ILE A 216 -2.79 -9.43 -0.12
C ILE A 216 -2.17 -8.11 -0.59
N VAL A 217 -1.47 -8.12 -1.73
CA VAL A 217 -0.88 -6.92 -2.33
C VAL A 217 -1.93 -5.89 -2.73
N GLU A 218 -3.05 -6.31 -3.33
CA GLU A 218 -4.13 -5.41 -3.75
C GLU A 218 -4.87 -4.84 -2.54
N LEU A 219 -5.13 -5.68 -1.54
CA LEU A 219 -5.74 -5.24 -0.28
C LEU A 219 -4.87 -4.21 0.43
N GLY A 220 -3.57 -4.50 0.58
CA GLY A 220 -2.63 -3.62 1.28
C GLY A 220 -2.49 -2.27 0.58
N LEU A 221 -2.30 -2.28 -0.74
CA LEU A 221 -2.20 -1.05 -1.53
C LEU A 221 -3.52 -0.28 -1.52
N GLY A 222 -4.66 -0.97 -1.61
CA GLY A 222 -5.97 -0.36 -1.55
C GLY A 222 -6.23 0.36 -0.23
N ILE A 223 -5.94 -0.29 0.91
CA ILE A 223 -6.06 0.33 2.25
C ILE A 223 -5.16 1.56 2.36
N ALA A 224 -3.91 1.46 1.90
CA ALA A 224 -2.97 2.57 1.93
C ALA A 224 -3.46 3.76 1.07
N SER A 225 -4.06 3.50 -0.10
CA SER A 225 -4.52 4.56 -1.00
C SER A 225 -5.56 5.50 -0.36
N TYR A 226 -6.37 5.02 0.59
CA TYR A 226 -7.36 5.86 1.29
C TYR A 226 -6.70 6.96 2.10
N THR A 227 -5.77 6.58 2.96
CA THR A 227 -5.10 7.51 3.87
C THR A 227 -4.15 8.41 3.10
N TYR A 228 -3.46 7.85 2.09
CA TYR A 228 -2.61 8.62 1.18
C TYR A 228 -3.37 9.68 0.39
N GLY A 229 -4.60 9.41 -0.05
CA GLY A 229 -5.42 10.43 -0.72
C GLY A 229 -5.66 11.64 0.19
N GLY A 230 -6.04 11.39 1.44
CA GLY A 230 -6.24 12.44 2.44
C GLY A 230 -4.96 13.24 2.74
N LEU A 231 -3.86 12.54 3.00
CA LEU A 231 -2.57 13.14 3.35
C LEU A 231 -1.99 13.97 2.21
N LEU A 232 -1.97 13.42 0.99
CA LEU A 232 -1.52 14.14 -0.20
C LEU A 232 -2.38 15.37 -0.45
N GLY A 233 -3.70 15.24 -0.34
CA GLY A 233 -4.62 16.36 -0.51
C GLY A 233 -4.37 17.50 0.48
N ALA A 234 -4.14 17.19 1.75
CA ALA A 234 -3.84 18.20 2.77
C ALA A 234 -2.48 18.87 2.51
N PHE A 235 -1.48 18.10 2.08
CA PHE A 235 -0.16 18.62 1.72
C PHE A 235 -0.25 19.57 0.51
N LEU A 236 -0.94 19.16 -0.56
CA LEU A 236 -1.15 19.99 -1.75
C LEU A 236 -1.96 21.25 -1.44
N LEU A 237 -2.98 21.14 -0.57
CA LEU A 237 -3.76 22.29 -0.11
C LEU A 237 -2.86 23.33 0.57
N GLY A 238 -2.03 22.90 1.53
CA GLY A 238 -1.11 23.80 2.24
C GLY A 238 0.03 24.34 1.36
N MET A 239 0.46 23.58 0.34
CA MET A 239 1.55 23.98 -0.55
C MET A 239 1.10 25.01 -1.61
N PHE A 240 -0.08 24.82 -2.20
CA PHE A 240 -0.51 25.60 -3.37
C PHE A 240 -1.57 26.67 -3.06
N PHE A 241 -2.26 26.58 -1.92
CA PHE A 241 -3.35 27.50 -1.58
C PHE A 241 -2.98 28.32 -0.34
N PRO A 242 -2.85 29.66 -0.45
CA PRO A 242 -2.40 30.49 0.67
C PRO A 242 -3.49 30.86 1.68
N LYS A 243 -4.77 30.58 1.37
CA LYS A 243 -5.92 30.97 2.21
C LYS A 243 -6.37 29.91 3.23
N PRO A 244 -6.45 28.61 2.88
CA PRO A 244 -6.92 27.58 3.80
C PRO A 244 -6.03 27.47 5.05
N ASP A 245 -6.65 27.24 6.21
CA ASP A 245 -5.95 26.97 7.46
C ASP A 245 -6.05 25.49 7.89
N LYS A 246 -5.55 25.17 9.09
CA LYS A 246 -5.60 23.81 9.65
C LYS A 246 -7.02 23.21 9.73
N THR A 247 -8.03 24.04 9.98
CA THR A 247 -9.42 23.58 10.12
C THR A 247 -9.98 23.24 8.74
N ASP A 248 -9.66 24.04 7.71
CA ASP A 248 -10.06 23.74 6.34
C ASP A 248 -9.40 22.45 5.81
N ALA A 249 -8.13 22.24 6.14
CA ALA A 249 -7.42 21.00 5.84
C ALA A 249 -8.05 19.78 6.54
N MET A 250 -8.43 19.90 7.82
CA MET A 250 -9.13 18.84 8.55
C MET A 250 -10.50 18.53 7.95
N ILE A 251 -11.30 19.55 7.62
CA ILE A 251 -12.60 19.37 6.97
C ILE A 251 -12.40 18.65 5.64
N GLY A 252 -11.48 19.13 4.80
CA GLY A 252 -11.15 18.47 3.53
C GLY A 252 -10.74 17.01 3.71
N PHE A 253 -9.85 16.73 4.66
CA PHE A 253 -9.35 15.38 4.95
C PHE A 253 -10.48 14.40 5.32
N PHE A 254 -11.32 14.75 6.30
CA PHE A 254 -12.40 13.88 6.73
C PHE A 254 -13.50 13.72 5.68
N PHE A 255 -13.83 14.78 4.94
CA PHE A 255 -14.76 14.67 3.80
C PHE A 255 -14.18 13.77 2.71
N GLY A 256 -12.91 13.92 2.36
CA GLY A 256 -12.22 13.04 1.40
C GLY A 256 -12.28 11.58 1.82
N LEU A 257 -11.96 11.28 3.08
CA LEU A 257 -12.01 9.92 3.62
C LEU A 257 -13.43 9.34 3.57
N ILE A 258 -14.44 10.10 4.01
CA ILE A 258 -15.84 9.66 3.99
C ILE A 258 -16.32 9.45 2.55
N SER A 259 -16.01 10.36 1.62
CA SER A 259 -16.40 10.22 0.21
C SER A 259 -15.81 8.97 -0.43
N LEU A 260 -14.56 8.60 -0.10
CA LEU A 260 -13.95 7.37 -0.60
C LEU A 260 -14.66 6.10 -0.14
N LEU A 261 -15.32 6.10 1.03
CA LEU A 261 -16.09 4.94 1.50
C LEU A 261 -17.25 4.58 0.55
N PHE A 262 -17.83 5.57 -0.14
CA PHE A 262 -18.88 5.37 -1.14
C PHE A 262 -18.36 4.90 -2.51
N MET A 263 -17.03 4.97 -2.72
CA MET A 263 -16.40 4.68 -4.01
C MET A 263 -15.73 3.30 -4.07
N VAL A 264 -15.82 2.56 -2.96
CA VAL A 264 -15.15 1.27 -2.80
C VAL A 264 -16.13 0.13 -2.97
N GLN A 265 -15.69 -0.91 -3.66
CA GLN A 265 -16.37 -2.19 -3.64
C GLN A 265 -15.94 -3.00 -2.43
N GLY A 266 -16.89 -3.34 -1.56
CA GLY A 266 -16.62 -4.18 -0.39
C GLY A 266 -17.82 -4.27 0.55
N PRO A 267 -17.68 -5.00 1.67
CA PRO A 267 -18.77 -5.22 2.63
C PRO A 267 -19.40 -3.94 3.18
N ILE A 268 -18.66 -2.83 3.17
CA ILE A 268 -19.14 -1.51 3.60
C ILE A 268 -20.36 -1.04 2.77
N GLN A 269 -20.47 -1.44 1.51
CA GLN A 269 -21.59 -1.07 0.64
C GLN A 269 -22.90 -1.77 1.03
N ASN A 270 -22.85 -2.84 1.83
CA ASN A 270 -24.07 -3.46 2.38
C ASN A 270 -24.71 -2.59 3.49
N ILE A 271 -23.96 -1.64 4.02
CA ILE A 271 -24.38 -0.77 5.12
C ILE A 271 -24.67 0.65 4.61
N LEU A 272 -23.95 1.10 3.58
CA LEU A 272 -24.11 2.43 3.02
C LEU A 272 -25.30 2.50 2.06
N PRO A 273 -26.03 3.63 2.03
CA PRO A 273 -27.14 3.82 1.10
C PRO A 273 -26.64 4.08 -0.33
N GLY A 274 -27.30 3.47 -1.31
CA GLY A 274 -27.10 3.71 -2.74
C GLY A 274 -26.11 2.74 -3.41
N ASP A 275 -26.12 2.72 -4.74
CA ASP A 275 -25.14 1.94 -5.51
C ASP A 275 -23.80 2.67 -5.50
N GLY A 276 -22.79 2.10 -4.83
CA GLY A 276 -21.45 2.65 -4.79
C GLY A 276 -20.85 2.85 -6.19
N LEU A 277 -20.16 3.99 -6.39
CA LEU A 277 -19.38 4.22 -7.61
C LEU A 277 -18.07 3.45 -7.50
N ALA A 278 -18.01 2.26 -8.09
CA ALA A 278 -16.80 1.46 -8.07
C ALA A 278 -15.64 2.15 -8.80
N ILE A 279 -14.61 2.51 -8.04
CA ILE A 279 -13.36 3.06 -8.57
C ILE A 279 -12.24 2.08 -8.24
N ALA A 280 -11.26 1.98 -9.13
CA ALA A 280 -10.07 1.18 -8.93
C ALA A 280 -9.20 1.75 -7.80
N TRP A 281 -8.61 0.87 -6.99
CA TRP A 281 -7.80 1.26 -5.84
C TRP A 281 -6.63 2.23 -6.11
N PRO A 282 -5.96 2.23 -7.29
CA PRO A 282 -4.90 3.22 -7.58
C PRO A 282 -5.46 4.64 -7.67
N LEU A 283 -6.73 4.80 -8.04
CA LEU A 283 -7.36 6.10 -8.21
C LEU A 283 -7.90 6.67 -6.90
N TYR A 284 -8.01 5.88 -5.82
CA TYR A 284 -8.45 6.40 -4.52
C TYR A 284 -7.56 7.54 -4.02
N THR A 285 -6.24 7.47 -4.23
CA THR A 285 -5.33 8.54 -3.84
C THR A 285 -5.58 9.82 -4.65
N LEU A 286 -5.78 9.69 -5.96
CA LEU A 286 -6.08 10.83 -6.84
C LEU A 286 -7.42 11.48 -6.49
N VAL A 287 -8.48 10.68 -6.39
CA VAL A 287 -9.82 11.17 -6.09
C VAL A 287 -9.86 11.75 -4.68
N GLY A 288 -9.31 11.04 -3.69
CA GLY A 288 -9.23 11.50 -2.31
C GLY A 288 -8.51 12.84 -2.19
N SER A 289 -7.31 12.97 -2.76
CA SER A 289 -6.54 14.21 -2.70
C SER A 289 -7.23 15.38 -3.40
N THR A 290 -7.89 15.12 -4.52
CA THR A 290 -8.70 16.11 -5.24
C THR A 290 -9.86 16.60 -4.39
N ILE A 291 -10.59 15.69 -3.73
CA ILE A 291 -11.70 16.04 -2.84
C ILE A 291 -11.21 16.89 -1.67
N VAL A 292 -10.10 16.52 -1.02
CA VAL A 292 -9.53 17.33 0.08
C VAL A 292 -9.22 18.74 -0.38
N VAL A 293 -8.57 18.89 -1.54
CA VAL A 293 -8.21 20.22 -2.08
C VAL A 293 -9.45 21.06 -2.38
N ILE A 294 -10.46 20.46 -3.03
CA ILE A 294 -11.72 21.15 -3.37
C ILE A 294 -12.47 21.55 -2.11
N VAL A 295 -12.73 20.61 -1.21
CA VAL A 295 -13.51 20.84 0.01
C VAL A 295 -12.79 21.82 0.95
N GLY A 296 -11.48 21.65 1.14
CA GLY A 296 -10.68 22.57 1.95
C GLY A 296 -10.69 23.99 1.38
N SER A 297 -10.55 24.13 0.07
CA SER A 297 -10.62 25.44 -0.60
C SER A 297 -12.01 26.09 -0.49
N LEU A 298 -13.09 25.30 -0.60
CA LEU A 298 -14.46 25.78 -0.42
C LEU A 298 -14.73 26.20 1.02
N SER A 299 -14.30 25.40 1.99
CA SER A 299 -14.39 25.72 3.43
C SER A 299 -13.73 27.05 3.73
N ALA A 300 -12.51 27.26 3.22
CA ALA A 300 -11.76 28.50 3.40
C ALA A 300 -12.49 29.71 2.80
N ARG A 301 -13.12 29.56 1.63
CA ARG A 301 -13.92 30.63 1.00
C ARG A 301 -15.16 30.99 1.83
N ILE A 302 -15.89 29.98 2.32
CA ILE A 302 -17.11 30.18 3.11
C ILE A 302 -16.77 30.85 4.45
N ARG A 303 -15.69 30.41 5.10
CA ARG A 303 -15.24 30.99 6.38
C ARG A 303 -14.64 32.38 6.22
N GLY A 304 -13.86 32.60 5.16
CA GLY A 304 -13.31 33.91 4.83
C GLY A 304 -14.40 34.96 4.53
N SER A 305 -15.51 34.55 3.91
CA SER A 305 -16.68 35.42 3.66
C SER A 305 -17.49 35.76 4.92
N LYS A 306 -17.30 35.05 6.03
CA LYS A 306 -17.98 35.35 7.31
C LYS A 306 -17.18 36.29 8.21
N ASN A 307 -15.88 36.47 7.92
CA ASN A 307 -14.95 37.25 8.73
C ASN A 307 -14.55 38.59 8.08
N GLY A 308 -15.12 38.95 6.93
CA GLY A 308 -14.92 40.23 6.24
C GLY A 308 -16.26 40.91 6.01
#